data_AF-A0A699YWQ1-F1
#
_entry.id   AF-A0A699YWQ1-F1
#
_cell.length_a   1.000
_cell.length_b   1.000
_cell.length_c   1.000
_cell.angle_alpha   90.00
_cell.angle_beta   90.00
_cell.angle_gamma   90.00
#
_symmetry.space_group_name_H-M   'P 1'
#
loop_
_entity.id
_entity.type
_entity.pdbx_description
1 polymer ?
#
loop_
_entity_poly.entity_id
_entity_poly.type
_entity_poly.pdbx_seq_one_letter_code
_entity_poly.pdbx_strand_id
1 'polypeptide(L)'
;VPGRRYPVDILYTKAPEADYVDAAVVTSLQVHATQPPGDILVFLTGQEEIEAMEELLRQRTRGLGTKIGELIICPIYANLPSEMQARAGRMWGLLHWGMWPCNSL
;
A
#
# COMPACT_ATOMS: atom_id res chain seq x y z
N VAL A 1 -17.99 17.97 -15.15
CA VAL A 1 -16.56 18.36 -15.01
C VAL A 1 -15.74 17.38 -15.84
N PRO A 2 -15.00 17.81 -16.88
CA PRO A 2 -14.13 16.92 -17.63
C PRO A 2 -12.91 16.58 -16.77
N GLY A 3 -12.71 15.30 -16.48
CA GLY A 3 -11.69 14.83 -15.53
C GLY A 3 -10.27 15.04 -16.07
N ARG A 4 -9.37 15.53 -15.21
CA ARG A 4 -7.92 15.46 -15.44
C ARG A 4 -7.52 13.99 -15.42
N ARG A 5 -7.30 13.40 -16.60
CA ARG A 5 -6.69 12.08 -16.74
C ARG A 5 -5.18 12.26 -16.80
N TYR A 6 -4.48 11.77 -15.80
CA TYR A 6 -3.03 11.56 -15.92
C TYR A 6 -2.80 10.31 -16.79
N PRO A 7 -1.70 10.24 -17.57
CA PRO A 7 -1.36 9.01 -18.27
C PRO A 7 -1.18 7.89 -17.24
N VAL A 8 -1.85 6.76 -17.45
CA VAL A 8 -1.77 5.58 -16.60
C VAL A 8 -1.23 4.44 -17.46
N ASP A 9 -0.08 3.90 -17.06
CA ASP A 9 0.48 2.70 -17.67
C ASP A 9 -0.19 1.46 -17.07
N ILE A 10 -0.64 0.55 -17.93
CA ILE A 10 -1.30 -0.69 -17.52
C ILE A 10 -0.34 -1.85 -17.79
N LEU A 11 -0.01 -2.59 -16.74
CA LEU A 11 0.83 -3.78 -16.82
C LEU A 11 -0.01 -5.01 -16.47
N TYR A 12 0.20 -6.09 -17.23
CA TYR A 12 -0.44 -7.38 -17.00
C TYR A 12 0.62 -8.43 -16.67
N THR A 13 0.26 -9.42 -15.86
CA THR A 13 1.10 -10.59 -15.65
C THR A 13 1.23 -11.37 -16.98
N LYS A 14 2.38 -12.02 -17.18
CA LYS A 14 2.62 -12.81 -18.40
C LYS A 14 1.78 -14.10 -18.43
N ALA A 15 1.38 -14.58 -17.26
CA ALA A 15 0.60 -15.79 -17.06
C ALA A 15 -0.34 -15.59 -15.84
N PRO A 16 -1.42 -16.38 -15.71
CA PRO A 16 -2.21 -16.42 -14.50
C PRO A 16 -1.38 -16.93 -13.32
N GLU A 17 -1.41 -16.19 -12.22
CA GLU A 17 -0.77 -16.57 -10.97
C GLU A 17 -1.71 -17.45 -10.14
N ALA A 18 -1.19 -18.57 -9.64
CA ALA A 18 -1.96 -19.49 -8.80
C ALA A 18 -2.27 -18.88 -7.41
N ASP A 19 -1.36 -18.03 -6.91
CA ASP A 19 -1.53 -17.26 -5.70
C ASP A 19 -1.40 -15.77 -6.04
N TYR A 20 -2.54 -15.13 -6.28
CA TYR A 20 -2.58 -13.71 -6.62
C TYR A 20 -2.24 -12.82 -5.41
N VAL A 21 -2.35 -13.31 -4.18
CA VAL A 21 -2.02 -12.55 -2.97
C VAL A 21 -0.50 -12.43 -2.84
N ASP A 22 0.23 -13.54 -2.97
CA ASP A 22 1.71 -13.49 -2.98
C ASP A 22 2.24 -12.67 -4.17
N ALA A 23 1.64 -12.84 -5.36
CA ALA A 23 2.00 -12.04 -6.53
C ALA A 23 1.78 -10.53 -6.29
N ALA A 24 0.69 -10.14 -5.63
CA ALA A 24 0.41 -8.75 -5.26
C ALA A 24 1.43 -8.21 -4.24
N VAL A 25 1.82 -9.01 -3.24
CA VAL A 25 2.87 -8.66 -2.26
C VAL A 25 4.19 -8.39 -2.96
N VAL A 26 4.64 -9.33 -3.81
CA VAL A 26 5.91 -9.22 -4.54
C VAL A 26 5.91 -7.97 -5.42
N THR A 27 4.83 -7.76 -6.17
CA THR A 27 4.67 -6.58 -7.05
C THR A 27 4.70 -5.28 -6.24
N SER A 28 4.01 -5.23 -5.10
CA SER A 28 3.97 -4.02 -4.25
C SER A 28 5.36 -3.67 -3.71
N LEU A 29 6.12 -4.67 -3.24
CA LEU A 29 7.49 -4.45 -2.77
C LEU A 29 8.43 -4.05 -3.90
N GLN A 30 8.26 -4.62 -5.10
CA GLN A 30 9.03 -4.24 -6.28
C GLN A 30 8.75 -2.79 -6.68
N VAL A 31 7.48 -2.37 -6.69
CA VAL A 31 7.10 -0.98 -6.97
C VAL A 31 7.72 -0.04 -5.93
N HIS A 32 7.58 -0.35 -4.64
CA HIS A 32 8.17 0.44 -3.54
C HIS A 32 9.70 0.59 -3.66
N ALA A 33 10.39 -0.44 -4.12
CA ALA A 33 11.85 -0.43 -4.24
C ALA A 33 12.37 0.24 -5.53
N THR A 34 11.58 0.30 -6.61
CA THR A 34 12.05 0.70 -7.94
C THR A 34 11.44 2.00 -8.44
N GLN A 35 10.24 2.36 -7.98
CA GLN A 35 9.55 3.57 -8.41
C GLN A 35 9.87 4.74 -7.49
N PRO A 36 9.69 5.99 -7.95
CA PRO A 36 9.77 7.17 -7.11
C PRO A 36 8.77 7.12 -5.94
N PRO A 37 8.99 7.91 -4.87
CA PRO A 37 8.09 7.96 -3.73
C PRO A 37 6.63 8.26 -4.12
N GLY A 38 5.71 7.45 -3.59
CA GLY A 38 4.27 7.57 -3.83
C GLY A 38 3.50 6.49 -3.08
N ASP A 39 2.17 6.59 -3.13
CA ASP A 39 1.27 5.64 -2.47
C ASP A 39 0.93 4.46 -3.40
N ILE A 40 0.82 3.27 -2.81
CA ILE A 40 0.42 2.04 -3.51
C ILE A 40 -0.98 1.64 -3.03
N LEU A 41 -1.93 1.55 -3.96
CA LEU A 41 -3.29 1.08 -3.70
C LEU A 41 -3.49 -0.30 -4.33
N VAL A 42 -3.81 -1.28 -3.49
CA VAL A 42 -4.06 -2.68 -3.91
C VAL A 42 -5.51 -3.04 -3.63
N PHE A 43 -6.19 -3.64 -4.61
CA PHE A 43 -7.55 -4.14 -4.48
C PHE A 43 -7.53 -5.65 -4.30
N LEU A 44 -8.18 -6.13 -3.24
CA LEU A 44 -8.36 -7.55 -2.93
C LEU A 44 -9.85 -7.85 -2.72
N THR A 45 -10.21 -9.13 -2.83
CA THR A 45 -11.60 -9.60 -2.87
C THR A 45 -12.29 -9.64 -1.52
N GLY A 46 -11.56 -9.87 -0.44
CA GLY A 46 -12.13 -10.05 0.89
C GLY A 46 -11.18 -9.65 2.01
N GLN A 47 -11.70 -9.74 3.24
CA GLN A 47 -10.96 -9.39 4.45
C GLN A 47 -9.80 -10.37 4.70
N GLU A 48 -10.02 -11.68 4.49
CA GLU A 48 -9.00 -12.71 4.74
C GLU A 48 -7.76 -12.48 3.87
N GLU A 49 -7.95 -12.12 2.59
CA GLU A 49 -6.84 -11.83 1.69
C GLU A 49 -6.11 -10.54 2.08
N ILE A 50 -6.85 -9.52 2.55
CA ILE A 50 -6.26 -8.26 3.02
C ILE A 50 -5.37 -8.50 4.25
N GLU A 51 -5.84 -9.27 5.22
CA GLU A 51 -5.09 -9.58 6.43
C GLU A 51 -3.88 -10.48 6.11
N ALA A 52 -4.04 -11.46 5.21
CA ALA A 52 -2.93 -12.29 4.74
C ALA A 52 -1.85 -11.45 4.03
N MET A 53 -2.25 -10.53 3.15
CA MET A 53 -1.34 -9.61 2.47
C MET A 53 -0.62 -8.69 3.46
N GLU A 54 -1.33 -8.13 4.44
CA GLU A 54 -0.74 -7.28 5.47
C GLU A 54 0.36 -8.03 6.24
N GLU A 55 0.09 -9.24 6.70
CA GLU A 55 1.05 -10.05 7.45
C GLU A 55 2.28 -10.37 6.59
N LEU A 56 2.08 -10.80 5.34
CA LEU A 56 3.17 -11.08 4.41
C LEU A 56 4.02 -9.84 4.13
N LEU A 57 3.41 -8.67 3.91
CA LEU A 57 4.13 -7.41 3.73
C LEU A 57 4.94 -7.04 4.96
N ARG A 58 4.38 -7.17 6.17
CA ARG A 58 5.10 -6.89 7.43
C ARG A 58 6.30 -7.82 7.60
N GLN A 59 6.14 -9.11 7.32
CA GLN A 59 7.21 -10.10 7.40
C GLN A 59 8.34 -9.79 6.41
N ARG A 60 8.01 -9.53 5.14
CA ARG A 60 9.00 -9.24 4.08
C ARG A 60 9.72 -7.90 4.34
N THR A 61 9.01 -6.88 4.78
CA THR A 61 9.57 -5.55 5.08
C THR A 61 10.56 -5.62 6.25
N ARG A 62 10.26 -6.40 7.29
CA ARG A 62 11.22 -6.64 8.39
C ARG A 62 12.51 -7.29 7.91
N GLY A 63 12.44 -8.18 6.92
CA GLY A 63 13.61 -8.83 6.32
C GLY A 63 14.46 -7.91 5.43
N LEU A 64 13.88 -6.84 4.89
CA LEU A 64 14.56 -5.91 3.97
C LEU A 64 15.36 -4.82 4.71
N GLY A 65 15.05 -4.55 5.99
CA GLY A 65 15.82 -3.65 6.85
C GLY A 65 15.87 -2.19 6.35
N THR A 66 17.02 -1.53 6.50
CA THR A 66 17.25 -0.12 6.08
C THR A 66 17.49 0.06 4.57
N LYS A 67 17.41 -1.01 3.77
CA LYS A 67 17.66 -0.95 2.32
C LYS A 67 16.50 -0.33 1.54
N ILE A 68 15.32 -0.28 2.15
CA ILE A 68 14.11 0.30 1.57
C ILE A 68 13.57 1.39 2.50
N GLY A 69 12.91 2.40 1.93
CA GLY A 69 12.24 3.44 2.70
C GLY A 69 11.14 2.86 3.59
N GLU A 70 10.74 3.63 4.62
CA GLU A 70 9.65 3.25 5.52
C GLU A 70 8.37 2.95 4.73
N LEU A 71 7.83 1.73 4.89
CA LEU A 71 6.59 1.30 4.27
C LEU A 71 5.49 1.25 5.33
N ILE A 72 4.51 2.15 5.21
CA ILE A 72 3.37 2.19 6.13
C ILE A 72 2.21 1.41 5.52
N ILE A 73 1.85 0.30 6.16
CA ILE A 73 0.78 -0.59 5.68
C ILE A 73 -0.54 -0.24 6.38
N CYS A 74 -1.59 0.01 5.59
CA CYS A 74 -2.93 0.36 6.07
C CYS A 74 -4.02 -0.49 5.38
N PRO A 75 -4.45 -1.60 5.99
CA PRO A 75 -5.59 -2.37 5.48
C PRO A 75 -6.90 -1.57 5.64
N ILE A 76 -7.80 -1.68 4.66
CA ILE A 76 -9.14 -1.05 4.69
C ILE A 76 -10.16 -2.07 4.18
N TYR A 77 -11.15 -2.38 5.01
CA TYR A 77 -12.30 -3.22 4.65
C TYR A 77 -13.55 -2.78 5.44
N ALA A 78 -14.74 -3.21 5.00
CA ALA A 78 -16.02 -2.67 5.46
C ALA A 78 -16.28 -2.80 6.98
N ASN A 79 -15.76 -3.85 7.61
CA ASN A 79 -15.95 -4.14 9.03
C ASN A 79 -14.89 -3.51 9.95
N LEU A 80 -14.01 -2.65 9.41
CA LEU A 80 -12.93 -2.04 10.17
C LEU A 80 -13.48 -0.92 11.09
N PRO A 81 -13.06 -0.82 12.36
CA PRO A 81 -13.47 0.27 13.24
C PRO A 81 -13.15 1.64 12.63
N SER A 82 -14.05 2.61 12.82
CA SER A 82 -13.94 3.97 12.24
C SER A 82 -12.60 4.65 12.55
N GLU A 83 -11.99 4.32 13.69
CA GLU A 83 -10.69 4.86 14.11
C GLU A 83 -9.52 4.38 13.23
N MET A 84 -9.57 3.12 12.75
CA MET A 84 -8.57 2.57 11.85
C MET A 84 -8.81 3.04 10.40
N GLN A 85 -10.06 3.19 9.97
CA GLN A 85 -10.38 3.81 8.68
C GLN A 85 -9.89 5.27 8.63
N ALA A 86 -10.04 5.99 9.75
CA ALA A 86 -9.52 7.34 9.88
C ALA A 86 -7.98 7.39 9.83
N ARG A 87 -7.25 6.31 10.17
CA ARG A 87 -5.77 6.28 10.01
C ARG A 87 -5.36 6.37 8.55
N ALA A 88 -6.01 5.59 7.68
CA ALA A 88 -5.80 5.68 6.23
C ALA A 88 -6.19 7.07 5.69
N GLY A 89 -7.34 7.58 6.11
CA GLY A 89 -7.81 8.93 5.71
C GLY A 89 -6.89 10.06 6.19
N ARG A 90 -6.33 9.94 7.41
CA ARG A 90 -5.36 10.90 7.97
C ARG A 90 -4.05 10.86 7.20
N MET A 91 -3.57 9.67 6.81
CA MET A 91 -2.32 9.54 6.05
C MET A 91 -2.42 10.20 4.67
N TRP A 92 -3.53 9.97 3.98
CA TRP A 92 -3.82 10.63 2.70
C TRP A 92 -4.01 12.15 2.87
N GLY A 93 -4.65 12.59 3.96
CA GLY A 93 -4.82 14.01 4.30
C GLY A 93 -3.52 14.72 4.67
N LEU A 94 -2.59 14.03 5.34
CA LEU A 94 -1.28 14.55 5.76
C LEU A 94 -0.30 14.71 4.59
N LEU A 95 -0.31 13.77 3.63
CA LEU A 95 0.54 13.84 2.43
C LEU A 95 0.15 15.01 1.51
N HIS A 96 -1.12 15.41 1.49
CA HIS A 96 -1.58 16.56 0.69
C HIS A 96 -1.42 17.93 1.39
N TRP A 97 -1.10 17.95 2.70
CA TRP A 97 -1.01 19.18 3.52
C TRP A 97 0.34 19.41 4.20
N GLY A 98 1.41 18.74 3.76
CA GLY A 98 2.79 19.14 4.09
C GLY A 98 3.05 19.37 5.57
N MET A 99 2.54 18.50 6.45
CA MET A 99 2.78 18.60 7.90
C MET A 99 3.53 17.37 8.40
N TRP A 100 4.81 17.32 8.07
CA TRP A 100 5.83 16.84 8.99
C TRP A 100 6.43 18.07 9.67
N PRO A 101 6.39 18.13 11.00
CA PRO A 101 7.62 17.75 11.68
C PRO A 101 7.37 16.71 12.77
N CYS A 102 8.30 15.76 12.78
CA CYS A 102 8.72 15.04 13.95
C CYS A 102 8.99 16.02 15.11
N ASN A 103 8.39 15.79 16.28
CA ASN A 103 9.22 15.61 17.46
C ASN A 103 8.48 14.84 18.56
N SER A 104 9.15 13.79 19.02
CA SER A 104 8.96 13.23 20.36
C SER A 104 9.22 14.33 21.41
N LEU A 105 8.23 14.54 22.29
CA LEU A 105 8.31 14.77 23.74
C LEU A 105 6.90 15.10 24.26
#